data_AF-A0A1F8RD73-F1
#
_entry.id   AF-A0A1F8RD73-F1
#
_cell.length_a   1.000
_cell.length_b   1.000
_cell.length_c   1.000
_cell.angle_alpha   90.00
_cell.angle_beta   90.00
_cell.angle_gamma   90.00
#
_symmetry.space_group_name_H-M   'P 1'
#
loop_
_entity.id
_entity.type
_entity.pdbx_description
1 polymer ?
#
loop_
_entity_poly.entity_id
_entity_poly.type
_entity_poly.pdbx_seq_one_letter_code
_entity_poly.pdbx_strand_id
1 'polypeptide(L)'
;MEKTIKVLIVDDDHDFTGALKNTLVQETYEVFIAADREAAEKEVRSHEPDMIILGTIMPRGDAFHFHKWMKQTLAFSNLPLMVINAAPEKQLLKGWRMEEGMQCDAEDFLARPVDFAALMPRIKKLLDRATRKIRVLIVDDHAVVRDGIKSVLALQRDMQVVGEAVNGREALDKTIELLPDVVVMDIVMPEMNGLEAAKAICDKCESAKILMLTQYDDEANVMASRKAGAMGFIPKAAASSRLITGIRSVARGDQSWIESLTP
;
A
#
# COMPACT_ATOMS: atom_id res chain seq x y z
N MET A 1 7.48 -8.40 -22.05
CA MET A 1 8.57 -7.46 -21.70
C MET A 1 8.41 -7.13 -20.24
N GLU A 2 9.40 -7.46 -19.41
CA GLU A 2 9.41 -6.99 -18.03
C GLU A 2 9.45 -5.47 -18.02
N LYS A 3 8.63 -4.85 -17.17
CA LYS A 3 8.60 -3.39 -17.00
C LYS A 3 9.93 -2.98 -16.35
N THR A 4 10.72 -2.14 -17.01
CA THR A 4 11.90 -1.52 -16.41
C THR A 4 11.46 -0.64 -15.24
N ILE A 5 12.02 -0.89 -14.06
CA ILE A 5 11.70 -0.15 -12.84
C ILE A 5 12.50 1.16 -12.82
N LYS A 6 11.79 2.27 -12.57
CA LYS A 6 12.35 3.62 -12.52
C LYS A 6 12.57 4.08 -11.09
N VAL A 7 13.77 4.54 -10.77
CA VAL A 7 14.12 5.06 -9.43
C VAL A 7 14.58 6.50 -9.55
N LEU A 8 14.01 7.39 -8.74
CA LEU A 8 14.48 8.77 -8.62
C LEU A 8 15.29 8.92 -7.32
N ILE A 9 16.53 9.37 -7.43
CA ILE A 9 17.37 9.76 -6.30
C ILE A 9 17.29 11.27 -6.11
N VAL A 10 16.93 11.73 -4.92
CA VAL A 10 16.82 13.15 -4.58
C VAL A 10 17.84 13.48 -3.49
N ASP A 11 18.98 14.02 -3.89
CA ASP A 11 20.08 14.38 -2.97
C ASP A 11 21.05 15.36 -3.65
N ASP A 12 21.55 16.34 -2.89
CA ASP A 12 22.48 17.37 -3.38
C ASP A 12 23.96 16.93 -3.33
N ASP A 13 24.26 15.74 -2.78
CA ASP A 13 25.60 15.15 -2.76
C ASP A 13 25.88 14.36 -4.04
N HIS A 14 26.65 14.96 -4.94
CA HIS A 14 27.00 14.38 -6.24
C HIS A 14 27.81 13.08 -6.14
N ASP A 15 28.67 12.93 -5.13
CA ASP A 15 29.48 11.71 -4.96
C ASP A 15 28.58 10.54 -4.54
N PHE A 16 27.69 10.79 -3.59
CA PHE A 16 26.71 9.81 -3.15
C PHE A 16 25.73 9.40 -4.26
N THR A 17 25.13 10.37 -4.95
CA THR A 17 24.16 10.09 -6.03
C THR A 17 24.81 9.35 -7.19
N GLY A 18 26.04 9.70 -7.56
CA GLY A 18 26.80 9.00 -8.60
C GLY A 18 27.08 7.54 -8.24
N ALA A 19 27.56 7.28 -7.02
CA ALA A 19 27.86 5.93 -6.57
C ALA A 19 26.60 5.05 -6.44
N LEU A 20 25.51 5.60 -5.92
CA LEU A 20 24.22 4.90 -5.81
C LEU A 20 23.62 4.61 -7.20
N LYS A 21 23.66 5.59 -8.11
CA LYS A 21 23.21 5.39 -9.50
C LYS A 21 23.95 4.25 -10.19
N ASN A 22 25.28 4.20 -10.07
CA ASN A 22 26.07 3.13 -10.67
C ASN A 22 25.64 1.75 -10.16
N THR A 23 25.38 1.64 -8.86
CA THR A 23 24.92 0.38 -8.24
C THR A 23 23.53 -0.01 -8.73
N LEU A 24 22.59 0.92 -8.79
CA LEU A 24 21.22 0.64 -9.24
C LEU A 24 21.14 0.30 -10.74
N VAL A 25 21.92 0.98 -11.59
CA VAL A 25 21.96 0.68 -13.03
C VAL A 25 22.52 -0.73 -13.28
N GLN A 26 23.49 -1.19 -12.49
CA GLN A 26 23.98 -2.59 -12.55
C GLN A 26 22.90 -3.61 -12.24
N GLU A 27 21.94 -3.26 -11.39
CA GLU A 27 20.76 -4.06 -11.05
C GLU A 27 19.58 -3.83 -12.01
N THR A 28 19.84 -3.26 -13.20
CA THR A 28 18.88 -3.02 -14.30
C THR A 28 17.78 -1.98 -14.04
N TYR A 29 17.94 -1.13 -13.02
CA TYR A 29 17.04 0.00 -12.77
C TYR A 29 17.34 1.17 -13.72
N GLU A 30 16.29 1.88 -14.15
CA GLU A 30 16.41 3.18 -14.81
C GLU A 30 16.48 4.27 -13.72
N VAL A 31 17.55 5.07 -13.69
CA VAL A 31 17.83 5.96 -12.56
C VAL A 31 17.88 7.43 -12.97
N PHE A 32 17.07 8.24 -12.31
CA PHE A 32 17.01 9.69 -12.42
C PHE A 32 17.58 10.34 -11.16
N ILE A 33 18.13 11.55 -11.29
CA ILE A 33 18.72 12.29 -10.16
C ILE A 33 18.18 13.71 -10.14
N ALA A 34 17.80 14.19 -8.96
CA ALA A 34 17.49 15.58 -8.69
C ALA A 34 18.30 16.09 -7.50
N ALA A 35 18.92 17.26 -7.63
CA ALA A 35 19.76 17.87 -6.58
C ALA A 35 18.99 18.85 -5.68
N ASP A 36 17.77 19.22 -6.07
CA ASP A 36 16.91 20.16 -5.36
C ASP A 36 15.43 19.77 -5.52
N ARG A 37 14.55 20.47 -4.79
CA ARG A 37 13.12 20.16 -4.77
C ARG A 37 12.44 20.42 -6.11
N GLU A 38 12.78 21.50 -6.81
CA GLU A 38 12.13 21.85 -8.08
C GLU A 38 12.46 20.83 -9.17
N ALA A 39 13.72 20.43 -9.26
CA ALA A 39 14.17 19.34 -10.09
C ALA A 39 13.47 18.03 -9.71
N ALA A 40 13.34 17.71 -8.41
CA ALA A 40 12.69 16.48 -7.97
C ALA A 40 11.22 16.43 -8.39
N GLU A 41 10.45 17.50 -8.18
CA GLU A 41 9.05 17.59 -8.59
C GLU A 41 8.90 17.46 -10.12
N LYS A 42 9.82 18.05 -10.89
CA LYS A 42 9.84 17.93 -12.36
C LYS A 42 10.12 16.49 -12.81
N GLU A 43 11.10 15.83 -12.20
CA GLU A 43 11.48 14.45 -12.53
C GLU A 43 10.35 13.47 -12.21
N VAL A 44 9.67 13.63 -11.06
CA VAL A 44 8.49 12.82 -10.70
C VAL A 44 7.40 12.94 -11.76
N ARG A 45 7.09 14.17 -12.21
CA ARG A 45 6.05 14.42 -13.23
C ARG A 45 6.43 13.91 -14.62
N SER A 46 7.72 13.98 -14.97
CA SER A 46 8.18 13.68 -16.33
C SER A 46 8.39 12.18 -16.55
N HIS A 47 8.90 11.50 -15.53
CA HIS A 47 9.37 10.12 -15.69
C HIS A 47 8.49 9.08 -15.00
N GLU A 48 7.57 9.51 -14.11
CA GLU A 48 6.71 8.64 -13.30
C GLU A 48 7.51 7.50 -12.64
N PRO A 49 8.41 7.83 -11.68
CA PRO A 49 9.23 6.81 -11.03
C PRO A 49 8.36 5.80 -10.27
N ASP A 50 8.89 4.59 -10.09
CA ASP A 50 8.28 3.51 -9.29
C ASP A 50 8.70 3.57 -7.81
N MET A 51 9.77 4.30 -7.49
CA MET A 51 10.24 4.56 -6.12
C MET A 51 11.12 5.81 -6.06
N ILE A 52 11.17 6.44 -4.89
CA ILE A 52 12.08 7.55 -4.58
C ILE A 52 13.03 7.18 -3.44
N ILE A 53 14.29 7.53 -3.61
CA ILE A 53 15.30 7.55 -2.56
C ILE A 53 15.59 9.01 -2.24
N LEU A 54 15.09 9.47 -1.08
CA LEU A 54 15.18 10.85 -0.65
C LEU A 54 16.27 11.00 0.40
N GLY A 55 17.35 11.65 0.03
CA GLY A 55 18.40 11.97 0.97
C GLY A 55 18.29 13.39 1.51
N THR A 56 19.40 14.12 1.52
CA THR A 56 19.43 15.51 1.93
C THR A 56 19.50 16.42 0.72
N ILE A 57 18.65 17.43 0.67
CA ILE A 57 18.69 18.51 -0.32
C ILE A 57 18.66 19.87 0.39
N MET A 58 19.15 20.89 -0.28
CA MET A 58 19.20 22.25 0.23
C MET A 58 18.17 23.15 -0.47
N PRO A 59 17.61 24.16 0.23
CA PRO A 59 17.85 24.50 1.63
C PRO A 59 17.26 23.48 2.61
N ARG A 60 17.74 23.50 3.86
CA ARG A 60 17.26 22.58 4.91
C ARG A 60 15.75 22.72 5.08
N GLY A 61 15.04 21.60 5.01
CA GLY A 61 13.58 21.52 5.05
C GLY A 61 12.97 21.16 3.70
N ASP A 62 13.68 21.37 2.59
CA ASP A 62 13.14 21.11 1.25
C ASP A 62 12.85 19.62 1.01
N ALA A 63 13.64 18.71 1.59
CA ALA A 63 13.35 17.28 1.56
C ALA A 63 11.97 16.98 2.17
N PHE A 64 11.63 17.63 3.28
CA PHE A 64 10.33 17.46 3.92
C PHE A 64 9.18 18.10 3.13
N HIS A 65 9.42 19.28 2.57
CA HIS A 65 8.44 19.95 1.70
C HIS A 65 8.15 19.12 0.45
N PHE A 66 9.18 18.50 -0.14
CA PHE A 66 9.02 17.54 -1.24
C PHE A 66 8.15 16.34 -0.82
N HIS A 67 8.45 15.71 0.32
CA HIS A 67 7.62 14.63 0.87
C HIS A 67 6.14 15.06 1.05
N LYS A 68 5.90 16.25 1.64
CA LYS A 68 4.53 16.77 1.82
C LYS A 68 3.82 16.96 0.50
N TRP A 69 4.50 17.53 -0.49
CA TRP A 69 3.95 17.71 -1.83
C TRP A 69 3.57 16.37 -2.47
N MET A 70 4.40 15.33 -2.32
CA MET A 70 4.07 13.99 -2.83
C MET A 70 2.82 13.40 -2.16
N LYS A 71 2.75 13.42 -0.83
CA LYS A 71 1.61 12.87 -0.08
C LYS A 71 0.30 13.62 -0.37
N GLN A 72 0.38 14.90 -0.74
CA GLN A 72 -0.78 15.71 -1.16
C GLN A 72 -1.17 15.53 -2.63
N THR A 73 -0.31 14.93 -3.44
CA THR A 73 -0.57 14.72 -4.87
C THR A 73 -1.09 13.30 -5.11
N LEU A 74 -2.37 13.18 -5.49
CA LEU A 74 -3.06 11.89 -5.62
C LEU A 74 -2.32 10.86 -6.50
N ALA A 75 -1.62 11.31 -7.54
CA ALA A 75 -0.87 10.43 -8.44
C ALA A 75 0.38 9.79 -7.79
N PHE A 76 0.93 10.41 -6.73
CA PHE A 76 2.22 10.04 -6.14
C PHE A 76 2.15 9.78 -4.64
N SER A 77 0.97 9.89 -4.01
CA SER A 77 0.81 9.78 -2.56
C SER A 77 1.17 8.40 -2.00
N ASN A 78 1.09 7.37 -2.83
CA ASN A 78 1.45 5.98 -2.50
C ASN A 78 2.80 5.55 -3.08
N LEU A 79 3.58 6.48 -3.62
CA LEU A 79 4.88 6.16 -4.19
C LEU A 79 5.86 5.81 -3.05
N PRO A 80 6.57 4.66 -3.12
CA PRO A 80 7.50 4.26 -2.08
C PRO A 80 8.61 5.29 -1.88
N LEU A 81 8.87 5.61 -0.63
CA LEU A 81 9.86 6.58 -0.21
C LEU A 81 10.83 5.93 0.78
N MET A 82 12.09 5.82 0.39
CA MET A 82 13.18 5.47 1.29
C MET A 82 13.95 6.74 1.64
N VAL A 83 14.14 7.01 2.92
CA VAL A 83 14.91 8.18 3.38
C VAL A 83 16.34 7.76 3.74
N ILE A 84 17.33 8.43 3.16
CA ILE A 84 18.76 8.26 3.48
C ILE A 84 19.31 9.57 4.04
N ASN A 85 19.21 9.74 5.35
CA ASN A 85 19.60 10.98 6.01
C ASN A 85 21.13 11.15 6.08
N ALA A 86 21.58 12.39 6.28
CA ALA A 86 22.98 12.68 6.55
C ALA A 86 23.49 11.92 7.78
N ALA A 87 24.82 11.74 7.85
CA ALA A 87 25.48 11.14 9.01
C ALA A 87 25.10 11.87 10.30
N PRO A 88 24.96 11.18 11.45
CA PRO A 88 24.49 11.77 12.71
C PRO A 88 25.20 13.07 13.09
N GLU A 89 26.52 13.15 12.88
CA GLU A 89 27.32 14.35 13.13
C GLU A 89 26.94 15.57 12.27
N LYS A 90 26.35 15.36 11.10
CA LYS A 90 25.96 16.41 10.14
C LYS A 90 24.47 16.74 10.20
N GLN A 91 23.64 15.94 10.86
CA GLN A 91 22.17 16.13 10.92
C GLN A 91 21.73 17.46 11.53
N LEU A 92 22.53 18.02 12.45
CA LEU A 92 22.26 19.34 13.03
C LEU A 92 22.46 20.49 12.02
N LEU A 93 23.30 20.28 11.00
CA LEU A 93 23.68 21.28 9.98
C LEU A 93 22.94 21.06 8.66
N LYS A 94 22.72 19.80 8.26
CA LYS A 94 22.15 19.37 6.99
C LYS A 94 21.23 18.17 7.22
N GLY A 95 20.00 18.23 6.71
CA GLY A 95 19.02 17.15 6.82
C GLY A 95 17.81 17.47 7.70
N TRP A 96 17.04 16.43 7.99
CA TRP A 96 15.73 16.51 8.63
C TRP A 96 15.81 17.10 10.04
N ARG A 97 14.95 18.06 10.37
CA ARG A 97 14.70 18.43 11.77
C ARG A 97 13.97 17.28 12.47
N MET A 98 14.07 17.22 13.80
CA MET A 98 13.42 16.18 14.59
C MET A 98 11.90 16.10 14.31
N GLU A 99 11.23 17.25 14.30
CA GLU A 99 9.78 17.33 14.01
C GLU A 99 9.43 16.88 12.59
N GLU A 100 10.27 17.21 11.62
CA GLU A 100 10.08 16.84 10.20
C GLU A 100 10.23 15.33 10.03
N GLY A 101 11.23 14.72 10.69
CA GLY A 101 11.45 13.27 10.68
C GLY A 101 10.30 12.51 11.31
N MET A 102 9.74 13.00 12.43
CA MET A 102 8.55 12.40 13.07
C MET A 102 7.29 12.47 12.20
N GLN A 103 7.17 13.49 11.34
CA GLN A 103 6.05 13.68 10.43
C GLN A 103 6.27 13.04 9.05
N CYS A 104 7.45 12.49 8.78
CA CYS A 104 7.77 11.87 7.51
C CYS A 104 7.20 10.45 7.47
N ASP A 105 6.29 10.20 6.53
CA ASP A 105 5.71 8.89 6.28
C ASP A 105 6.52 8.19 5.17
N ALA A 106 7.70 7.69 5.56
CA ALA A 106 8.59 6.92 4.71
C ALA A 106 8.65 5.46 5.17
N GLU A 107 8.77 4.53 4.22
CA GLU A 107 8.74 3.10 4.49
C GLU A 107 10.06 2.55 5.08
N ASP A 108 11.17 3.29 4.92
CA ASP A 108 12.46 2.95 5.53
C ASP A 108 13.30 4.20 5.78
N PHE A 109 14.07 4.18 6.86
CA PHE A 109 14.99 5.25 7.26
C PHE A 109 16.39 4.70 7.49
N LEU A 110 17.36 5.27 6.78
CA LEU A 110 18.77 4.95 6.89
C LEU A 110 19.57 6.23 7.16
N ALA A 111 20.67 6.10 7.87
CA ALA A 111 21.65 7.18 8.05
C ALA A 111 22.94 6.81 7.32
N ARG A 112 23.61 7.79 6.73
CA ARG A 112 24.93 7.58 6.14
C ARG A 112 26.00 7.30 7.21
N PRO A 113 27.06 6.53 6.89
CA PRO A 113 27.32 5.85 5.61
C PRO A 113 26.40 4.65 5.38
N VAL A 114 26.04 4.38 4.12
CA VAL A 114 25.17 3.25 3.75
C VAL A 114 25.97 2.26 2.92
N ASP A 115 25.87 0.98 3.27
CA ASP A 115 26.32 -0.11 2.40
C ASP A 115 25.27 -0.35 1.30
N PHE A 116 25.64 -0.07 0.05
CA PHE A 116 24.73 -0.23 -1.09
C PHE A 116 24.37 -1.69 -1.36
N ALA A 117 25.22 -2.66 -1.03
CA ALA A 117 24.88 -4.07 -1.18
C ALA A 117 23.75 -4.47 -0.21
N ALA A 118 23.78 -3.94 1.01
CA ALA A 118 22.72 -4.14 2.00
C ALA A 118 21.44 -3.32 1.70
N LEU A 119 21.53 -2.30 0.83
CA LEU A 119 20.41 -1.50 0.38
C LEU A 119 19.52 -2.26 -0.62
N MET A 120 20.11 -3.10 -1.47
CA MET A 120 19.40 -3.75 -2.56
C MET A 120 18.23 -4.65 -2.10
N PRO A 121 18.37 -5.51 -1.09
CA PRO A 121 17.25 -6.30 -0.58
C PRO A 121 16.10 -5.43 -0.04
N ARG A 122 16.42 -4.26 0.54
CA ARG A 122 15.41 -3.32 1.06
C ARG A 122 14.65 -2.65 -0.08
N ILE A 123 15.37 -2.15 -1.09
CA ILE A 123 14.78 -1.57 -2.31
C ILE A 123 13.87 -2.58 -3.00
N LYS A 124 14.35 -3.82 -3.23
CA LYS A 124 13.53 -4.89 -3.81
C LYS A 124 12.27 -5.16 -3.00
N LYS A 125 12.38 -5.26 -1.67
CA LYS A 125 11.22 -5.46 -0.78
C LYS A 125 10.22 -4.31 -0.83
N LEU A 126 10.67 -3.06 -0.92
CA LEU A 126 9.79 -1.89 -1.03
C LEU A 126 9.09 -1.85 -2.38
N LEU A 127 9.83 -2.07 -3.48
CA LEU A 127 9.28 -2.16 -4.82
C LEU A 127 8.28 -3.32 -4.94
N ASP A 128 8.58 -4.49 -4.39
CA ASP A 128 7.66 -5.63 -4.37
C ASP A 128 6.37 -5.27 -3.65
N ARG A 129 6.44 -4.59 -2.50
CA ARG A 129 5.24 -4.13 -1.76
C ARG A 129 4.41 -3.12 -2.56
N ALA A 130 5.06 -2.25 -3.31
CA ALA A 130 4.41 -1.17 -4.05
C ALA A 130 3.82 -1.61 -5.39
N THR A 131 4.46 -2.59 -6.02
CA THR A 131 4.08 -3.12 -7.33
C THR A 131 3.21 -4.37 -7.22
N ARG A 132 3.24 -5.07 -6.09
CA ARG A 132 2.30 -6.16 -5.80
C ARG A 132 0.90 -5.57 -5.64
N LYS A 133 0.10 -5.77 -6.67
CA LYS A 133 -1.33 -5.49 -6.59
C LYS A 133 -1.95 -6.33 -5.49
N ILE A 134 -2.74 -5.70 -4.64
CA ILE A 134 -3.57 -6.39 -3.66
C ILE A 134 -4.55 -7.25 -4.45
N ARG A 135 -4.43 -8.57 -4.29
CA ARG A 135 -5.28 -9.56 -4.95
C ARG A 135 -6.57 -9.70 -4.17
N VAL A 136 -7.67 -9.24 -4.76
CA VAL A 136 -8.98 -9.17 -4.11
C VAL A 136 -9.93 -10.22 -4.70
N LEU A 137 -10.52 -11.05 -3.84
CA LEU A 137 -11.67 -11.89 -4.16
C LEU A 137 -12.94 -11.18 -3.68
N ILE A 138 -13.95 -11.05 -4.55
CA ILE A 138 -15.23 -10.41 -4.23
C ILE A 138 -16.28 -11.49 -4.02
N VAL A 139 -16.98 -11.46 -2.88
CA VAL A 139 -17.95 -12.48 -2.49
C VAL A 139 -19.26 -11.80 -2.11
N ASP A 140 -20.27 -11.94 -2.98
CA ASP A 140 -21.60 -11.36 -2.79
C ASP A 140 -22.59 -12.09 -3.72
N ASP A 141 -23.79 -12.39 -3.26
CA ASP A 141 -24.80 -13.08 -4.07
C ASP A 141 -25.47 -12.16 -5.11
N HIS A 142 -25.35 -10.83 -4.95
CA HIS A 142 -25.90 -9.84 -5.86
C HIS A 142 -24.89 -9.41 -6.93
N ALA A 143 -25.14 -9.79 -8.18
CA ALA A 143 -24.26 -9.46 -9.32
C ALA A 143 -23.98 -7.94 -9.47
N VAL A 144 -25.01 -7.10 -9.28
CA VAL A 144 -24.89 -5.64 -9.36
C VAL A 144 -23.89 -5.09 -8.34
N VAL A 145 -23.82 -5.67 -7.13
CA VAL A 145 -22.87 -5.25 -6.10
C VAL A 145 -21.45 -5.62 -6.51
N ARG A 146 -21.24 -6.86 -7.00
CA ARG A 146 -19.92 -7.30 -7.48
C ARG A 146 -19.42 -6.45 -8.64
N ASP A 147 -20.28 -6.12 -9.60
CA ASP A 147 -19.94 -5.26 -10.73
C ASP A 147 -19.55 -3.84 -10.29
N GLY A 148 -20.27 -3.29 -9.31
CA GLY A 148 -19.93 -2.00 -8.69
C GLY A 148 -18.55 -2.03 -8.02
N ILE A 149 -18.26 -3.06 -7.21
CA ILE A 149 -16.96 -3.22 -6.55
C ILE A 149 -15.85 -3.37 -7.59
N LYS A 150 -16.00 -4.26 -8.58
CA LYS A 150 -15.03 -4.44 -9.67
C LYS A 150 -14.72 -3.13 -10.38
N SER A 151 -15.75 -2.35 -10.69
CA SER A 151 -15.59 -1.05 -11.38
C SER A 151 -14.74 -0.08 -10.57
N VAL A 152 -14.97 0.00 -9.26
CA VAL A 152 -14.19 0.87 -8.35
C VAL A 152 -12.75 0.36 -8.19
N LEU A 153 -12.55 -0.95 -8.06
CA LEU A 153 -11.22 -1.56 -7.93
C LEU A 153 -10.41 -1.48 -9.23
N ALA A 154 -11.04 -1.55 -10.40
CA ALA A 154 -10.37 -1.43 -11.70
C ALA A 154 -9.69 -0.06 -11.90
N LEU A 155 -10.14 0.98 -11.19
CA LEU A 155 -9.51 2.30 -11.21
C LEU A 155 -8.25 2.39 -10.33
N GLN A 156 -7.98 1.38 -9.50
CA GLN A 156 -6.85 1.36 -8.58
C GLN A 156 -5.67 0.61 -9.19
N ARG A 157 -4.53 1.29 -9.35
CA ARG A 157 -3.31 0.68 -9.94
C ARG A 157 -2.70 -0.41 -9.06
N ASP A 158 -2.95 -0.33 -7.75
CA ASP A 158 -2.42 -1.19 -6.70
C ASP A 158 -3.37 -2.34 -6.31
N MET A 159 -4.46 -2.57 -7.06
CA MET A 159 -5.40 -3.65 -6.79
C MET A 159 -5.71 -4.48 -8.02
N GLN A 160 -6.05 -5.74 -7.82
CA GLN A 160 -6.46 -6.66 -8.86
C GLN A 160 -7.57 -7.56 -8.34
N VAL A 161 -8.71 -7.57 -9.03
CA VAL A 161 -9.75 -8.58 -8.78
C VAL A 161 -9.27 -9.89 -9.40
N VAL A 162 -9.12 -10.92 -8.58
CA VAL A 162 -8.63 -12.23 -9.02
C VAL A 162 -9.76 -13.25 -9.23
N GLY A 163 -10.93 -12.97 -8.68
CA GLY A 163 -12.12 -13.79 -8.86
C GLY A 163 -13.34 -13.18 -8.19
N GLU A 164 -14.48 -13.84 -8.39
CA GLU A 164 -15.78 -13.53 -7.79
C GLU A 164 -16.38 -14.82 -7.23
N ALA A 165 -17.19 -14.74 -6.18
CA ALA A 165 -18.02 -15.84 -5.70
C ALA A 165 -19.41 -15.33 -5.31
N VAL A 166 -20.42 -16.20 -5.37
CA VAL A 166 -21.83 -15.86 -5.10
C VAL A 166 -22.36 -16.43 -3.79
N ASN A 167 -21.56 -17.25 -3.11
CA ASN A 167 -21.88 -17.81 -1.79
C ASN A 167 -20.60 -18.19 -1.02
N GLY A 168 -20.75 -18.55 0.26
CA GLY A 168 -19.64 -18.88 1.13
C GLY A 168 -18.88 -20.16 0.76
N ARG A 169 -19.53 -21.12 0.07
CA ARG A 169 -18.89 -22.36 -0.39
C ARG A 169 -17.90 -22.05 -1.52
N GLU A 170 -18.38 -21.36 -2.53
CA GLU A 170 -17.57 -20.92 -3.67
C GLU A 170 -16.46 -19.97 -3.22
N ALA A 171 -16.72 -19.11 -2.22
CA ALA A 171 -15.72 -18.25 -1.62
C ALA A 171 -14.55 -19.04 -1.03
N LEU A 172 -14.83 -20.11 -0.28
CA LEU A 172 -13.80 -20.96 0.29
C LEU A 172 -12.97 -21.65 -0.80
N ASP A 173 -13.64 -22.27 -1.78
CA ASP A 173 -12.97 -23.01 -2.86
C ASP A 173 -12.06 -22.07 -3.68
N LYS A 174 -12.57 -20.89 -4.06
CA LYS A 174 -11.80 -19.88 -4.78
C LYS A 174 -10.71 -19.24 -3.95
N THR A 175 -10.87 -19.14 -2.63
CA THR A 175 -9.78 -18.63 -1.77
C THR A 175 -8.60 -19.59 -1.77
N ILE A 176 -8.87 -20.90 -1.72
CA ILE A 176 -7.83 -21.93 -1.77
C ILE A 176 -7.14 -21.94 -3.14
N GLU A 177 -7.92 -21.86 -4.22
CA GLU A 177 -7.39 -21.90 -5.60
C GLU A 177 -6.61 -20.62 -5.95
N LEU A 178 -7.21 -19.46 -5.67
CA LEU A 178 -6.69 -18.18 -6.15
C LEU A 178 -5.70 -17.55 -5.18
N LEU A 179 -5.67 -17.96 -3.91
CA LEU A 179 -4.81 -17.37 -2.87
C LEU A 179 -4.87 -15.83 -2.82
N PRO A 180 -6.06 -15.22 -2.69
CA PRO A 180 -6.19 -13.76 -2.62
C PRO A 180 -5.52 -13.21 -1.36
N ASP A 181 -5.06 -11.95 -1.43
CA ASP A 181 -4.54 -11.24 -0.25
C ASP A 181 -5.73 -10.76 0.62
N VAL A 182 -6.84 -10.35 0.00
CA VAL A 182 -8.07 -9.89 0.68
C VAL A 182 -9.31 -10.54 0.07
N VAL A 183 -10.20 -11.02 0.92
CA VAL A 183 -11.56 -11.45 0.57
C VAL A 183 -12.54 -10.38 1.07
N VAL A 184 -13.23 -9.71 0.14
CA VAL A 184 -14.33 -8.80 0.46
C VAL A 184 -15.62 -9.60 0.41
N MET A 185 -16.31 -9.72 1.55
CA MET A 185 -17.38 -10.71 1.70
C MET A 185 -18.64 -10.15 2.36
N ASP A 186 -19.79 -10.40 1.73
CA ASP A 186 -21.08 -10.20 2.39
C ASP A 186 -21.35 -11.29 3.43
N ILE A 187 -22.16 -10.97 4.44
CA ILE A 187 -22.57 -11.90 5.48
C ILE A 187 -23.76 -12.74 5.02
N VAL A 188 -24.78 -12.12 4.45
CA VAL A 188 -26.05 -12.80 4.14
C VAL A 188 -25.99 -13.30 2.70
N MET A 189 -25.77 -14.60 2.54
CA MET A 189 -25.67 -15.28 1.24
C MET A 189 -26.32 -16.67 1.32
N PRO A 190 -26.79 -17.23 0.20
CA PRO A 190 -27.35 -18.59 0.16
C PRO A 190 -26.28 -19.66 0.40
N GLU A 191 -26.73 -20.89 0.66
CA GLU A 191 -25.91 -22.11 0.87
C GLU A 191 -24.98 -22.11 2.08
N MET A 192 -24.04 -21.16 2.14
CA MET A 192 -23.11 -20.95 3.24
C MET A 192 -22.95 -19.44 3.42
N ASN A 193 -23.21 -18.97 4.63
CA ASN A 193 -23.17 -17.53 4.90
C ASN A 193 -21.73 -17.03 5.05
N GLY A 194 -21.53 -15.71 5.01
CA GLY A 194 -20.20 -15.10 5.07
C GLY A 194 -19.47 -15.32 6.39
N LEU A 195 -20.16 -15.45 7.52
CA LEU A 195 -19.53 -15.71 8.81
C LEU A 195 -18.97 -17.13 8.90
N GLU A 196 -19.74 -18.11 8.41
CA GLU A 196 -19.30 -19.49 8.29
C GLU A 196 -18.12 -19.60 7.33
N ALA A 197 -18.21 -18.91 6.18
CA ALA A 197 -17.15 -18.90 5.17
C ALA A 197 -15.89 -18.26 5.71
N ALA A 198 -16.01 -17.17 6.47
CA ALA A 198 -14.88 -16.48 7.06
C ALA A 198 -14.10 -17.40 8.00
N LYS A 199 -14.82 -18.06 8.91
CA LYS A 199 -14.22 -19.02 9.82
C LYS A 199 -13.50 -20.13 9.06
N ALA A 200 -14.15 -20.73 8.07
CA ALA A 200 -13.56 -21.81 7.28
C ALA A 200 -12.33 -21.37 6.46
N ILE A 201 -12.34 -20.15 5.94
CA ILE A 201 -11.20 -19.55 5.21
C ILE A 201 -10.05 -19.31 6.19
N CYS A 202 -10.28 -18.66 7.33
CA CYS A 202 -9.24 -18.40 8.32
C CYS A 202 -8.59 -19.69 8.83
N ASP A 203 -9.37 -20.76 9.02
CA ASP A 203 -8.87 -22.07 9.46
C ASP A 203 -7.99 -22.78 8.40
N LYS A 204 -8.19 -22.49 7.11
CA LYS A 204 -7.52 -23.20 6.00
C LYS A 204 -6.48 -22.36 5.24
N CYS A 205 -6.58 -21.04 5.31
CA CYS A 205 -5.84 -20.08 4.49
C CYS A 205 -5.41 -18.89 5.35
N GLU A 206 -4.41 -19.08 6.22
CA GLU A 206 -3.93 -18.04 7.15
C GLU A 206 -3.47 -16.74 6.46
N SER A 207 -3.05 -16.81 5.19
CA SER A 207 -2.62 -15.65 4.42
C SER A 207 -3.76 -14.78 3.89
N ALA A 208 -4.97 -15.33 3.77
CA ALA A 208 -6.12 -14.62 3.22
C ALA A 208 -6.82 -13.82 4.31
N LYS A 209 -6.94 -12.50 4.11
CA LYS A 209 -7.52 -11.61 5.10
C LYS A 209 -8.94 -11.22 4.72
N ILE A 210 -9.83 -11.16 5.69
CA ILE A 210 -11.27 -11.02 5.41
C ILE A 210 -11.76 -9.63 5.81
N LEU A 211 -12.41 -8.95 4.87
CA LEU A 211 -13.09 -7.68 5.07
C LEU A 211 -14.59 -7.88 4.83
N MET A 212 -15.38 -7.78 5.89
CA MET A 212 -16.84 -7.88 5.78
C MET A 212 -17.41 -6.62 5.13
N LEU A 213 -18.33 -6.81 4.19
CA LEU A 213 -19.05 -5.73 3.49
C LEU A 213 -20.54 -6.08 3.45
N THR A 214 -21.34 -5.56 4.37
CA THR A 214 -22.74 -6.01 4.53
C THR A 214 -23.73 -4.88 4.75
N GLN A 215 -25.02 -5.12 4.46
CA GLN A 215 -26.10 -4.18 4.76
C GLN A 215 -26.50 -4.20 6.24
N TYR A 216 -26.13 -5.24 6.98
CA TYR A 216 -26.51 -5.46 8.38
C TYR A 216 -25.35 -5.11 9.32
N ASP A 217 -25.29 -3.88 9.78
CA ASP A 217 -24.19 -3.30 10.56
C ASP A 217 -24.46 -3.18 12.06
N ASP A 218 -25.39 -3.97 12.57
CA ASP A 218 -25.65 -4.07 14.00
C ASP A 218 -24.45 -4.67 14.77
N GLU A 219 -24.36 -4.32 16.05
CA GLU A 219 -23.26 -4.71 16.93
C GLU A 219 -23.07 -6.24 17.01
N ALA A 220 -24.15 -7.02 16.91
CA ALA A 220 -24.06 -8.47 16.96
C ALA A 220 -23.33 -9.02 15.72
N ASN A 221 -23.59 -8.47 14.53
CA ASN A 221 -22.88 -8.84 13.30
C ASN A 221 -21.41 -8.42 13.32
N VAL A 222 -21.08 -7.24 13.87
CA VAL A 222 -19.68 -6.82 14.05
C VAL A 222 -18.93 -7.80 14.97
N MET A 223 -19.53 -8.15 16.10
CA MET A 223 -18.95 -9.08 17.07
C MET A 223 -18.84 -10.50 16.52
N ALA A 224 -19.83 -10.96 15.75
CA ALA A 224 -19.78 -12.25 15.08
C ALA A 224 -18.66 -12.29 14.03
N SER A 225 -18.47 -11.21 13.27
CA SER A 225 -17.39 -11.07 12.29
C SER A 225 -16.01 -11.16 12.93
N ARG A 226 -15.80 -10.46 14.07
CA ARG A 226 -14.57 -10.57 14.87
C ARG A 226 -14.29 -12.01 15.29
N LYS A 227 -15.30 -12.70 15.82
CA LYS A 227 -15.19 -14.10 16.26
C LYS A 227 -14.92 -15.08 15.13
N ALA A 228 -15.40 -14.77 13.91
CA ALA A 228 -15.16 -15.56 12.72
C ALA A 228 -13.75 -15.34 12.12
N GLY A 229 -12.95 -14.43 12.67
CA GLY A 229 -11.59 -14.16 12.20
C GLY A 229 -11.49 -13.06 11.15
N ALA A 230 -12.58 -12.32 10.89
CA ALA A 230 -12.50 -11.16 10.01
C ALA A 230 -11.54 -10.10 10.58
N MET A 231 -10.89 -9.35 9.69
CA MET A 231 -9.97 -8.27 10.05
C MET A 231 -10.57 -6.88 9.88
N GLY A 232 -11.74 -6.79 9.24
CA GLY A 232 -12.46 -5.55 9.12
C GLY A 232 -13.92 -5.74 8.81
N PHE A 233 -14.66 -4.64 8.95
CA PHE A 233 -16.10 -4.57 8.76
C PHE A 233 -16.46 -3.20 8.21
N ILE A 234 -17.22 -3.19 7.10
CA ILE A 234 -17.70 -1.98 6.44
C ILE A 234 -19.19 -2.15 6.14
N PRO A 235 -20.05 -1.24 6.61
CA PRO A 235 -21.43 -1.17 6.14
C PRO A 235 -21.47 -0.87 4.63
N LYS A 236 -22.31 -1.57 3.85
CA LYS A 236 -22.48 -1.33 2.40
C LYS A 236 -22.85 0.14 2.11
N ALA A 237 -23.58 0.80 3.01
CA ALA A 237 -23.89 2.22 2.92
C ALA A 237 -22.65 3.14 2.92
N ALA A 238 -21.54 2.71 3.54
CA ALA A 238 -20.28 3.45 3.62
C ALA A 238 -19.24 2.99 2.56
N ALA A 239 -19.56 1.98 1.75
CA ALA A 239 -18.62 1.35 0.82
C ALA A 239 -17.97 2.34 -0.16
N SER A 240 -18.76 3.28 -0.71
CA SER A 240 -18.30 4.27 -1.68
C SER A 240 -17.14 5.13 -1.18
N SER A 241 -17.07 5.41 0.13
CA SER A 241 -16.03 6.25 0.73
C SER A 241 -14.94 5.46 1.45
N ARG A 242 -15.20 4.20 1.83
CA ARG A 242 -14.33 3.44 2.73
C ARG A 242 -13.73 2.18 2.14
N LEU A 243 -14.31 1.59 1.10
CA LEU A 243 -13.93 0.27 0.62
C LEU A 243 -12.44 0.19 0.23
N ILE A 244 -11.95 1.16 -0.54
CA ILE A 244 -10.55 1.20 -0.98
C ILE A 244 -9.59 1.28 0.21
N THR A 245 -9.85 2.19 1.14
CA THR A 245 -9.01 2.37 2.33
C THR A 245 -9.07 1.13 3.23
N GLY A 246 -10.24 0.51 3.37
CA GLY A 246 -10.43 -0.72 4.13
C GLY A 246 -9.65 -1.90 3.54
N ILE A 247 -9.71 -2.10 2.22
CA ILE A 247 -8.93 -3.15 1.54
C ILE A 247 -7.43 -2.92 1.76
N ARG A 248 -6.91 -1.70 1.59
CA ARG A 248 -5.49 -1.39 1.85
C ARG A 248 -5.09 -1.65 3.31
N SER A 249 -5.93 -1.24 4.25
CA SER A 249 -5.72 -1.44 5.69
C SER A 249 -5.61 -2.92 6.03
N VAL A 250 -6.62 -3.70 5.64
CA VAL A 250 -6.64 -5.15 5.88
C VAL A 250 -5.47 -5.83 5.17
N ALA A 251 -5.16 -5.48 3.92
CA ALA A 251 -4.02 -6.03 3.18
C ALA A 251 -2.68 -5.85 3.92
N ARG A 252 -2.47 -4.75 4.65
CA ARG A 252 -1.28 -4.53 5.49
C ARG A 252 -1.27 -5.33 6.79
N GLY A 253 -2.42 -5.87 7.20
CA GLY A 253 -2.59 -6.56 8.48
C GLY A 253 -3.18 -5.67 9.57
N ASP A 254 -3.59 -4.46 9.23
CA ASP A 254 -4.23 -3.55 10.15
C ASP A 254 -5.71 -3.94 10.32
N GLN A 255 -6.25 -3.80 11.53
CA GLN A 255 -7.67 -3.98 11.76
C GLN A 255 -8.48 -2.78 11.26
N SER A 256 -9.58 -3.02 10.56
CA SER A 256 -10.42 -1.97 9.96
C SER A 256 -11.88 -2.15 10.36
N TRP A 257 -12.21 -1.86 11.62
CA TRP A 257 -13.56 -1.95 12.15
C TRP A 257 -14.26 -0.60 12.04
N ILE A 258 -15.35 -0.54 11.27
CA ILE A 258 -16.28 0.59 11.31
C ILE A 258 -17.51 0.12 12.06
N GLU A 259 -17.68 0.65 13.26
CA GLU A 259 -18.92 0.53 14.02
C GLU A 259 -19.94 1.50 13.40
N SER A 260 -21.20 1.08 13.33
CA SER A 260 -22.32 1.88 12.82
C SER A 260 -22.19 3.35 13.21
N LEU A 261 -22.30 4.24 12.22
CA LEU A 261 -22.59 5.66 12.44
C LEU A 261 -24.05 5.79 12.88
N THR A 262 -24.34 5.41 14.11
CA THR A 262 -25.55 5.87 14.79
C THR A 262 -25.13 6.96 15.78
N PRO A 263 -25.73 8.17 15.69
CA PRO A 263 -25.50 9.27 16.64
C PRO A 263 -25.76 8.88 18.09
#